data_AF-A0A1H7K3Z1-F1
#
_entry.id   AF-A0A1H7K3Z1-F1
#
_cell.length_a   1.000
_cell.length_b   1.000
_cell.length_c   1.000
_cell.angle_alpha   90.00
_cell.angle_beta   90.00
_cell.angle_gamma   90.00
#
_symmetry.space_group_name_H-M   'P 1'
#
loop_
_entity.id
_entity.type
_entity.pdbx_description
1 polymer ?
#
loop_
_entity_poly.entity_id
_entity_poly.type
_entity_poly.pdbx_seq_one_letter_code
_entity_poly.pdbx_strand_id
1 'polypeptide(L)'
;MLIASYREQDHNKLVEIWERAVRATHTFLEEHHIEFYKKVVSDVLQQRQVEVWEALNAGAARFYEKMGFVQMGRSELDGSGNPFPLLHLEIKADQAAR
;
A
#
# COMPACT_ATOMS: atom_id res chain seq x y z
N MET A 1 -7.22 -13.22 -7.68
CA MET A 1 -6.28 -12.71 -6.67
C MET A 1 -6.70 -13.29 -5.35
N LEU A 2 -5.79 -13.96 -4.64
CA LEU A 2 -6.06 -14.31 -3.25
C LEU A 2 -5.64 -13.11 -2.44
N ILE A 3 -6.57 -12.20 -2.19
CA ILE A 3 -6.39 -11.17 -1.17
C ILE A 3 -6.76 -11.83 0.13
N ALA A 4 -5.83 -11.88 1.08
CA ALA A 4 -6.14 -12.29 2.43
C ALA A 4 -6.11 -11.06 3.34
N SER A 5 -6.97 -11.07 4.36
CA SER A 5 -6.82 -10.13 5.45
C SER A 5 -5.43 -10.32 6.05
N TYR A 6 -4.81 -9.19 6.36
CA TYR A 6 -3.56 -9.15 7.10
C TYR A 6 -3.62 -10.06 8.33
N ARG A 7 -2.54 -10.81 8.56
CA ARG A 7 -2.37 -11.70 9.70
C ARG A 7 -1.42 -11.05 10.69
N GLU A 8 -1.72 -11.16 11.98
CA GLU A 8 -0.90 -10.57 13.06
C GLU A 8 0.56 -11.06 13.05
N GLN A 9 0.82 -12.26 12.51
CA GLN A 9 2.19 -12.78 12.34
C GLN A 9 3.04 -11.91 11.38
N ASP A 10 2.42 -11.17 10.47
CA ASP A 10 3.09 -10.32 9.49
C ASP A 10 3.28 -8.88 9.98
N HIS A 11 2.87 -8.58 11.23
CA HIS A 11 2.92 -7.24 11.84
C HIS A 11 4.28 -6.58 11.72
N ASN A 12 5.29 -7.28 12.23
CA ASN A 12 6.66 -6.76 12.28
C ASN A 12 7.19 -6.52 10.87
N LYS A 13 6.81 -7.37 9.91
CA LYS A 13 7.21 -7.24 8.51
C LYS A 13 6.57 -6.00 7.87
N LEU A 14 5.30 -5.70 8.16
CA LEU A 14 4.65 -4.48 7.66
C LEU A 14 5.29 -3.22 8.25
N VAL A 15 5.56 -3.20 9.55
CA VAL A 15 6.25 -2.08 10.21
C VAL A 15 7.65 -1.88 9.63
N GLU A 16 8.38 -2.96 9.36
CA GLU A 16 9.70 -2.90 8.71
C GLU A 16 9.61 -2.36 7.27
N ILE A 17 8.65 -2.83 6.48
CA ILE A 17 8.43 -2.33 5.12
C ILE A 17 8.13 -0.83 5.15
N TRP A 18 7.27 -0.39 6.06
CA TRP A 18 6.96 1.02 6.26
C TRP A 18 8.21 1.82 6.62
N GLU A 19 9.00 1.36 7.59
CA GLU A 19 10.21 2.04 8.04
C GLU A 19 11.22 2.18 6.89
N ARG A 20 11.45 1.10 6.14
CA ARG A 20 12.36 1.10 4.99
C ARG A 20 11.89 2.08 3.91
N ALA A 21 10.60 2.14 3.63
CA ALA A 21 10.04 3.08 2.65
C ALA A 21 10.20 4.54 3.12
N VAL A 22 9.94 4.83 4.40
CA VAL A 22 10.13 6.16 4.98
C VAL A 22 11.59 6.58 4.91
N ARG A 23 12.52 5.72 5.34
CA ARG A 23 13.97 6.00 5.26
C ARG A 23 14.46 6.23 3.84
N ALA A 24 13.86 5.56 2.85
CA ALA A 24 14.23 5.69 1.44
C ALA A 24 13.72 6.97 0.77
N THR A 25 12.63 7.56 1.27
CA THR A 25 11.90 8.65 0.56
C THR A 25 11.82 9.95 1.37
N HIS A 26 11.82 9.87 2.69
CA HIS A 26 11.70 11.00 3.61
C HIS A 26 13.06 11.31 4.25
N THR A 27 14.08 11.56 3.42
CA THR A 27 15.45 11.86 3.86
C THR A 27 15.58 13.14 4.69
N PHE A 28 14.50 13.92 4.79
CA PHE A 28 14.39 15.12 5.61
C PHE A 28 13.99 14.84 7.08
N LEU A 29 13.55 13.62 7.40
CA LEU A 29 13.20 13.23 8.77
C LEU A 29 14.43 12.83 9.56
N GLU A 30 14.50 13.31 10.80
CA GLU A 30 15.49 12.84 11.77
C GLU A 30 15.10 11.48 12.37
N GLU A 31 16.09 10.71 12.82
CA GLU A 31 15.90 9.38 13.41
C GLU A 31 14.85 9.33 14.52
N HIS A 32 14.83 10.34 15.40
CA HIS A 32 13.91 10.35 16.53
C HIS A 32 12.45 10.52 16.09
N HIS A 33 12.20 11.21 14.96
CA HIS A 33 10.87 11.29 14.36
C HIS A 33 10.45 9.96 13.74
N ILE A 34 11.38 9.28 13.05
CA ILE A 34 11.13 7.96 12.46
C ILE A 34 10.76 6.96 13.55
N GLU A 35 11.51 6.92 14.66
CA GLU A 35 11.24 6.05 15.80
C GLU A 35 9.92 6.38 16.50
N PHE A 36 9.54 7.66 16.58
CA PHE A 36 8.24 8.08 17.10
C PHE A 36 7.10 7.54 16.22
N TYR A 37 7.14 7.80 14.91
CA TYR A 37 6.09 7.37 13.99
C TYR A 37 6.03 5.86 13.82
N LYS A 38 7.16 5.15 13.92
CA LYS A 38 7.22 3.68 13.91
C LYS A 38 6.34 3.08 15.01
N LYS A 39 6.39 3.66 16.22
CA LYS A 39 5.52 3.23 17.34
C LYS A 39 4.05 3.49 17.03
N VAL A 40 3.73 4.68 16.53
CA VAL A 40 2.35 5.03 16.13
C VAL A 40 1.81 4.07 15.08
N VAL A 41 2.57 3.79 14.03
CA VAL A 41 2.16 2.84 12.97
C VAL A 41 1.97 1.43 13.53
N SER A 42 2.89 0.97 14.39
CA SER A 42 2.74 -0.32 15.07
C SER A 42 1.45 -0.35 15.90
N ASP A 43 1.15 0.69 16.67
CA ASP A 43 -0.04 0.74 17.52
C ASP A 43 -1.33 0.76 16.68
N VAL A 44 -1.36 1.54 15.60
CA VAL A 44 -2.50 1.60 14.66
C VAL A 44 -2.79 0.24 14.03
N LEU A 45 -1.75 -0.47 13.60
CA LEU A 45 -1.86 -1.82 13.04
C LEU A 45 -2.33 -2.83 14.10
N GLN A 46 -1.83 -2.74 15.34
CA GLN A 46 -2.19 -3.64 16.42
C GLN A 46 -3.64 -3.43 16.89
N GLN A 47 -4.09 -2.18 16.92
CA GLN A 47 -5.47 -1.82 17.26
C GLN A 47 -6.45 -2.04 16.12
N ARG A 48 -5.99 -2.52 14.95
CA ARG A 48 -6.80 -2.74 13.74
C ARG A 48 -7.61 -1.50 13.33
N GLN A 49 -7.04 -0.31 13.54
CA GLN A 49 -7.67 0.95 13.14
C GLN A 49 -7.64 1.15 11.61
N VAL A 50 -6.87 0.32 10.90
CA VAL A 50 -6.77 0.29 9.44
C VAL A 50 -6.97 -1.14 8.94
N GLU A 51 -7.69 -1.30 7.84
CA GLU A 51 -7.80 -2.59 7.15
C GLU A 51 -6.62 -2.78 6.20
N VAL A 52 -5.79 -3.78 6.48
CA VAL A 52 -4.66 -4.16 5.61
C VAL A 52 -4.96 -5.47 4.92
N TRP A 53 -4.66 -5.51 3.63
CA TRP A 53 -4.94 -6.63 2.75
C TRP A 53 -3.65 -7.05 2.04
N GLU A 54 -3.27 -8.33 2.12
CA GLU A 54 -2.09 -8.87 1.45
C GLU A 54 -2.49 -9.57 0.14
N ALA A 55 -1.84 -9.20 -0.97
CA ALA A 55 -2.01 -9.88 -2.25
C ALA A 55 -1.08 -11.09 -2.35
N LEU A 56 -1.64 -12.29 -2.25
CA LEU A 56 -0.89 -13.55 -2.18
C LEU A 56 -0.47 -14.12 -3.55
N ASN A 57 -0.78 -13.43 -4.66
CA ASN A 57 -0.34 -13.86 -5.99
C ASN A 57 0.00 -12.68 -6.92
N ALA A 58 1.04 -12.87 -7.74
CA ALA A 58 1.58 -11.90 -8.71
C ALA A 58 0.60 -11.48 -9.83
N GLY A 59 -0.63 -12.02 -9.84
CA GLY A 59 -1.67 -11.69 -10.81
C GLY A 59 -2.53 -10.48 -10.44
N ALA A 60 -2.08 -9.62 -9.51
CA ALA A 60 -2.87 -8.52 -8.98
C ALA A 60 -3.38 -7.55 -10.05
N ALA A 61 -2.54 -7.24 -11.05
CA ALA A 61 -2.92 -6.41 -12.19
C ALA A 61 -4.14 -6.97 -12.96
N ARG A 62 -4.16 -8.28 -13.24
CA ARG A 62 -5.24 -8.96 -13.98
C ARG A 62 -6.52 -9.14 -13.17
N PHE A 63 -6.47 -8.87 -11.86
CA PHE A 63 -7.63 -8.92 -10.98
C PHE A 63 -8.34 -7.58 -10.87
N TYR A 64 -7.59 -6.48 -10.79
CA TYR A 64 -8.18 -5.14 -10.92
C TYR A 64 -8.97 -5.03 -12.24
N GLU A 65 -8.43 -5.56 -13.35
CA GLU A 65 -9.16 -5.70 -14.62
C GLU A 65 -10.52 -6.42 -14.49
N LYS A 66 -10.60 -7.47 -13.65
CA LYS A 66 -11.85 -8.25 -13.45
C LYS A 66 -12.83 -7.62 -12.46
N MET A 67 -12.36 -6.76 -11.56
CA MET A 67 -13.21 -5.98 -10.65
C MET A 67 -13.75 -4.70 -11.30
N GLY A 68 -13.54 -4.51 -12.61
CA GLY A 68 -13.98 -3.33 -13.34
C GLY A 68 -13.07 -2.12 -13.18
N PHE A 69 -11.90 -2.28 -12.56
CA PHE A 69 -10.85 -1.28 -12.62
C PHE A 69 -10.20 -1.34 -14.00
N VAL A 70 -10.18 -0.21 -14.69
CA VAL A 70 -9.50 -0.05 -15.96
C VAL A 70 -8.21 0.69 -15.68
N GLN A 71 -7.08 0.19 -16.20
CA GLN A 71 -5.84 0.97 -16.20
C GLN A 71 -6.01 2.17 -17.13
N MET A 72 -6.04 3.36 -16.54
CA MET A 72 -6.18 4.62 -17.27
C MET A 72 -4.83 5.23 -17.65
N GLY A 73 -3.77 4.78 -16.99
CA GLY A 73 -2.42 5.24 -17.31
C GLY A 73 -1.38 4.69 -16.36
N ARG A 74 -0.13 5.07 -16.63
CA ARG A 74 1.00 4.82 -15.75
C ARG A 74 1.86 6.08 -15.72
N SER A 75 2.26 6.50 -14.53
CA SER A 75 3.30 7.51 -14.37
C SER A 75 4.59 6.80 -13.96
N GLU A 76 5.71 7.12 -14.62
CA GLU A 76 7.02 6.59 -14.19
C GLU A 76 7.51 7.27 -12.90
N LEU A 77 6.99 8.47 -12.63
CA LEU A 77 7.30 9.25 -11.43
C LEU A 77 6.05 9.43 -10.56
N ASP A 78 6.26 9.52 -9.24
CA ASP A 78 5.21 9.89 -8.30
C ASP A 78 4.90 11.41 -8.34
N GLY A 79 3.96 11.87 -7.50
CA GLY A 79 3.60 13.29 -7.40
C GLY A 79 4.73 14.21 -6.91
N SER A 80 5.83 13.65 -6.41
CA SER A 80 7.02 14.35 -5.93
C SER A 80 8.20 14.25 -6.90
N GLY A 81 8.05 13.54 -8.03
CA GLY A 81 9.09 13.37 -9.05
C GLY A 81 10.04 12.19 -8.81
N ASN A 82 9.75 11.30 -7.86
CA ASN A 82 10.60 10.13 -7.58
C ASN A 82 10.25 8.95 -8.49
N PRO A 83 11.20 8.05 -8.81
CA PRO A 83 11.01 6.91 -9.73
C PRO A 83 10.26 5.74 -9.06
N PHE A 84 9.07 6.01 -8.52
CA PHE A 84 8.13 5.02 -8.02
C PHE A 84 6.93 4.98 -8.96
N PRO A 85 6.88 4.05 -9.93
CA PRO A 85 5.87 4.09 -10.96
C PRO A 85 4.47 3.88 -10.37
N LEU A 86 3.57 4.82 -10.67
CA LEU A 86 2.17 4.78 -10.24
C LEU A 86 1.30 4.19 -11.35
N LEU A 87 0.43 3.25 -10.98
CA LEU A 87 -0.65 2.77 -11.83
C LEU A 87 -1.91 3.55 -11.53
N HIS A 88 -2.47 4.20 -12.56
CA HIS A 88 -3.74 4.91 -12.45
C HIS A 88 -4.86 3.93 -12.81
N LEU A 89 -5.71 3.62 -11.85
CA LEU A 89 -6.83 2.69 -12.00
C LEU A 89 -8.14 3.43 -11.75
N GLU A 90 -9.13 3.24 -12.62
CA GLU A 90 -10.47 3.81 -12.47
C GLU A 90 -11.51 2.69 -12.42
N ILE A 91 -12.41 2.69 -11.43
CA ILE A 91 -13.61 1.85 -11.45
C ILE A 91 -14.66 2.57 -12.30
N LYS A 92 -15.13 1.93 -13.37
CA LYS A 92 -16.36 2.37 -14.03
C LYS A 92 -17.56 2.02 -13.15
N ALA A 93 -18.33 3.02 -12.74
CA ALA A 93 -19.45 2.91 -11.79
C ALA A 93 -20.61 1.99 -12.24
N ASP A 94 -20.56 1.40 -13.44
CA ASP A 94 -21.69 0.69 -14.05
C ASP A 94 -21.72 -0.83 -13.77
N GLN A 95 -20.87 -1.33 -12.86
CA GLN A 95 -20.83 -2.77 -12.50
C GLN A 95 -20.95 -3.06 -10.99
N ALA A 96 -21.19 -2.05 -10.14
CA ALA A 96 -21.39 -2.26 -8.70
C ALA A 96 -22.80 -2.76 -8.31
N ALA A 97 -23.70 -2.98 -9.28
CA ALA A 97 -25.11 -3.29 -9.05
C ALA A 97 -25.61 -4.60 -9.69
N ARG A 98 -24.77 -5.63 -9.83
CA ARG A 98 -25.20 -6.98 -10.21
C ARG A 98 -24.61 -8.05 -9.32
#